data_AF-A0A8T3RB47-F1
#
_entry.id   AF-A0A8T3RB47-F1
#
_cell.length_a   1.000
_cell.length_b   1.000
_cell.length_c   1.000
_cell.angle_alpha   90.00
_cell.angle_beta   90.00
_cell.angle_gamma   90.00
#
_symmetry.space_group_name_H-M   'P 1'
#
loop_
_entity.id
_entity.type
_entity.pdbx_description
1 polymer ?
#
loop_
_entity_poly.entity_id
_entity_poly.type
_entity_poly.pdbx_seq_one_letter_code
_entity_poly.pdbx_strand_id
1 'polypeptide(L)'
;MTPPRQRGWLEVRWRQARNPPPPVLRAVAANLAVASIGGALLLAYELALSRGASLPGGDLRTPLVALYVAVVVFVGSLLTYLWVELPTGARGERRRSGWAAMLGLFAALPICYLTLVVIFQLVRPLLG
;
A
#
# COMPACT_ATOMS: atom_id res chain seq x y z
N MET A 1 26.51 35.89 -15.46
CA MET A 1 25.53 34.94 -14.89
C MET A 1 24.65 34.46 -16.04
N THR A 2 24.77 33.20 -16.45
CA THR A 2 23.89 32.61 -17.48
C THR A 2 22.48 32.45 -16.92
N PRO A 3 21.42 32.83 -17.65
CA PRO A 3 20.05 32.70 -17.16
C PRO A 3 19.72 31.22 -16.90
N PRO A 4 18.92 30.91 -15.86
CA PRO A 4 18.50 29.54 -15.60
C PRO A 4 17.71 29.02 -16.81
N ARG A 5 18.14 27.88 -17.37
CA ARG A 5 17.47 27.22 -18.48
C ARG A 5 16.00 26.95 -18.11
N GLN A 6 15.06 27.60 -18.79
CA GLN A 6 13.64 27.31 -18.65
C GLN A 6 13.41 25.87 -19.12
N ARG A 7 12.96 25.01 -18.19
CA ARG A 7 12.66 23.61 -18.47
C ARG A 7 11.21 23.47 -18.91
N GLY A 8 10.97 22.62 -19.91
CA GLY A 8 9.63 22.32 -20.37
C GLY A 8 8.82 21.59 -19.29
N TRP A 9 7.50 21.81 -19.28
CA TRP A 9 6.58 21.21 -18.30
C TRP A 9 6.69 19.68 -18.21
N LEU A 10 6.80 19.00 -19.35
CA LEU A 10 6.96 17.54 -19.42
C LEU A 10 8.23 17.04 -18.73
N GLU A 11 9.35 17.75 -18.90
CA GLU A 11 10.62 17.36 -18.29
C GLU A 11 10.57 17.49 -16.75
N VAL A 12 9.90 18.52 -16.25
CA VAL A 12 9.69 18.71 -14.81
C VAL A 12 8.84 17.59 -14.23
N ARG A 13 7.72 17.24 -14.88
CA ARG A 13 6.82 16.17 -14.44
C ARG A 13 7.48 14.79 -14.47
N TRP A 14 8.23 14.49 -15.52
CA TRP A 14 8.99 13.24 -15.63
C TRP A 14 10.02 13.08 -14.51
N ARG A 15 10.76 14.14 -14.18
CA ARG A 15 11.72 14.11 -13.07
C ARG A 15 11.04 13.94 -11.72
N GLN A 16 9.90 14.60 -11.50
CA GLN A 16 9.10 14.45 -10.27
C GLN A 16 8.57 13.02 -10.12
N ALA A 17 8.15 12.39 -11.21
CA ALA A 17 7.71 10.99 -11.20
C ALA A 17 8.86 10.02 -10.86
N ARG A 18 10.08 10.26 -11.38
CA ARG A 18 11.26 9.43 -11.07
C ARG A 18 11.86 9.69 -9.68
N ASN A 19 11.63 10.86 -9.10
CA ASN A 19 12.12 11.23 -7.77
C ASN A 19 10.94 11.65 -6.89
N PRO A 20 10.04 10.72 -6.57
CA PRO A 20 8.88 11.04 -5.76
C PRO A 20 9.33 11.49 -4.36
N PRO A 21 8.56 12.39 -3.73
CA PRO A 21 8.91 12.88 -2.41
C PRO A 21 8.92 11.73 -1.38
N PRO A 22 9.84 11.73 -0.39
CA PRO A 22 9.99 10.65 0.58
C PRO A 22 8.69 10.25 1.31
N PRO A 23 7.78 11.17 1.68
CA PRO A 23 6.45 10.84 2.20
C PRO A 23 5.67 9.81 1.37
N VAL A 24 5.68 9.95 0.04
CA VAL A 24 4.93 9.06 -0.86
C VAL A 24 5.56 7.67 -0.87
N LEU A 25 6.88 7.59 -0.95
CA LEU A 25 7.60 6.30 -0.91
C LEU A 25 7.35 5.55 0.40
N ARG A 26 7.36 6.26 1.54
CA ARG A 26 7.06 5.66 2.85
C ARG A 26 5.62 5.17 2.93
N ALA A 27 4.66 5.93 2.42
CA ALA A 27 3.25 5.52 2.36
C ALA A 27 3.08 4.25 1.53
N VAL A 28 3.66 4.21 0.34
CA VAL A 28 3.60 3.04 -0.56
C VAL A 28 4.23 1.82 0.10
N ALA A 29 5.43 1.97 0.69
CA ALA A 29 6.13 0.88 1.36
C ALA A 29 5.33 0.31 2.54
N ALA A 30 4.75 1.16 3.38
CA ALA A 30 3.93 0.74 4.52
C ALA A 30 2.69 -0.04 4.04
N ASN A 31 1.96 0.48 3.05
CA ASN A 31 0.78 -0.19 2.51
C ASN A 31 1.14 -1.51 1.82
N LEU A 32 2.22 -1.55 1.05
CA LEU A 32 2.67 -2.76 0.36
C LEU A 32 3.08 -3.85 1.37
N ALA A 33 3.75 -3.50 2.46
CA ALA A 33 4.11 -4.45 3.50
C ALA A 33 2.88 -5.08 4.16
N VAL A 34 1.91 -4.26 4.57
CA VAL A 34 0.66 -4.74 5.18
C VAL A 34 -0.14 -5.60 4.20
N ALA A 35 -0.28 -5.15 2.95
CA ALA A 35 -0.96 -5.88 1.89
C ALA A 35 -0.30 -7.24 1.61
N SER A 36 1.03 -7.28 1.53
CA SER A 36 1.77 -8.52 1.25
C SER A 36 1.58 -9.55 2.38
N ILE A 37 1.67 -9.12 3.64
CA ILE A 37 1.46 -10.01 4.79
C ILE A 37 0.02 -10.53 4.83
N GLY A 38 -0.96 -9.63 4.74
CA GLY A 38 -2.38 -10.02 4.76
C GLY A 38 -2.74 -10.91 3.57
N GLY A 39 -2.20 -10.61 2.39
CA GLY A 39 -2.43 -11.39 1.18
C GLY A 39 -1.82 -12.78 1.27
N ALA A 40 -0.63 -12.93 1.86
CA ALA A 40 -0.02 -14.24 2.09
C ALA A 40 -0.85 -15.10 3.06
N LEU A 41 -1.41 -14.51 4.11
CA LEU A 41 -2.33 -15.20 5.03
C LEU A 41 -3.61 -15.64 4.31
N LEU A 42 -4.19 -14.76 3.49
CA LEU A 42 -5.38 -15.06 2.70
C LEU A 42 -5.12 -16.20 1.70
N LEU A 43 -3.96 -16.19 1.03
CA LEU A 43 -3.53 -17.26 0.13
C LEU A 43 -3.34 -18.58 0.88
N ALA A 44 -2.74 -18.55 2.07
CA ALA A 44 -2.56 -19.74 2.90
C ALA A 44 -3.91 -20.35 3.31
N TYR A 45 -4.90 -19.52 3.67
CA TYR A 45 -6.27 -19.95 3.95
C TYR A 45 -6.91 -20.62 2.72
N GLU A 46 -6.80 -19.99 1.55
CA GLU A 46 -7.32 -20.51 0.29
C GLU A 46 -6.70 -21.88 -0.05
N LEU A 47 -5.37 -22.00 0.06
CA LEU A 47 -4.64 -23.24 -0.19
C LEU A 47 -5.01 -24.35 0.80
N ALA A 48 -5.21 -24.02 2.08
CA ALA A 48 -5.63 -25.00 3.08
C ALA A 48 -7.00 -25.59 2.72
N LEU A 49 -7.97 -24.75 2.35
CA LEU A 49 -9.29 -25.20 1.90
C LEU A 49 -9.21 -26.00 0.60
N SER A 50 -8.43 -25.55 -0.39
CA SER A 50 -8.21 -26.27 -1.65
C SER A 50 -7.60 -27.66 -1.44
N ARG A 51 -6.82 -27.86 -0.36
CA ARG A 51 -6.22 -29.15 0.02
C ARG A 51 -7.13 -30.00 0.93
N GLY A 52 -8.37 -29.59 1.15
CA GLY A 52 -9.37 -30.36 1.91
C GLY A 52 -9.36 -30.12 3.42
N ALA A 53 -8.70 -29.07 3.91
CA ALA A 53 -8.83 -28.69 5.32
C ALA A 53 -10.27 -28.25 5.63
N SER A 54 -10.86 -28.78 6.70
CA SER A 54 -12.15 -28.31 7.22
C SER A 54 -11.90 -27.24 8.27
N LEU A 55 -12.17 -25.98 7.91
CA LEU A 55 -12.03 -24.86 8.84
C LEU A 55 -13.40 -24.51 9.47
N PRO A 56 -13.42 -24.16 10.76
CA PRO A 56 -14.65 -23.77 11.43
C PRO A 56 -15.24 -22.51 10.79
N GLY A 57 -16.55 -22.51 10.55
CA GLY A 57 -17.28 -21.37 9.97
C GLY A 57 -17.64 -21.48 8.48
N GLY A 58 -17.31 -22.57 7.81
CA GLY A 58 -17.69 -22.80 6.41
C GLY A 58 -16.84 -22.01 5.41
N ASP A 59 -17.41 -21.62 4.27
CA ASP A 59 -16.71 -20.82 3.25
C ASP A 59 -16.69 -19.33 3.64
N LEU A 60 -15.56 -18.91 4.22
CA LEU A 60 -15.33 -17.53 4.64
C LEU A 60 -14.46 -16.73 3.65
N ARG A 61 -14.26 -17.21 2.41
CA ARG A 61 -13.35 -16.56 1.45
C ARG A 61 -13.74 -15.11 1.17
N THR A 62 -15.00 -14.87 0.84
CA THR A 62 -15.54 -13.53 0.56
C THR A 62 -15.42 -12.58 1.74
N PRO A 63 -15.88 -12.92 2.97
CA PRO A 63 -15.72 -12.03 4.12
C PRO A 63 -14.25 -11.83 4.50
N LEU A 64 -13.36 -12.81 4.29
CA LEU A 64 -11.92 -12.64 4.53
C LEU A 64 -11.26 -11.68 3.53
N VAL A 65 -11.67 -11.70 2.25
CA VAL A 65 -11.21 -10.70 1.27
C VAL A 65 -11.67 -9.29 1.67
N ALA A 66 -12.93 -9.14 2.07
CA ALA A 66 -13.45 -7.85 2.53
C ALA A 66 -12.72 -7.35 3.78
N LEU A 67 -12.49 -8.24 4.76
CA LEU A 67 -11.71 -7.95 5.96
C LEU A 67 -10.27 -7.57 5.61
N TYR A 68 -9.63 -8.29 4.70
CA TYR A 68 -8.29 -7.98 4.22
C TYR A 68 -8.23 -6.55 3.66
N VAL A 69 -9.15 -6.17 2.78
CA VAL A 69 -9.20 -4.81 2.22
C VAL A 69 -9.37 -3.77 3.33
N ALA A 70 -10.31 -4.00 4.26
CA ALA A 70 -10.55 -3.10 5.38
C ALA A 70 -9.31 -2.93 6.27
N VAL A 71 -8.61 -4.04 6.59
CA VAL A 71 -7.39 -4.05 7.40
C VAL A 71 -6.27 -3.30 6.69
N VAL A 72 -6.01 -3.57 5.41
CA VAL A 72 -4.94 -2.88 4.67
C VAL A 72 -5.23 -1.38 4.57
N VAL A 73 -6.46 -1.00 4.26
CA VAL A 73 -6.86 0.41 4.20
C VAL A 73 -6.65 1.08 5.56
N PHE A 74 -7.14 0.48 6.63
CA PHE A 74 -7.07 1.07 7.96
C PHE A 74 -5.63 1.11 8.50
N VAL A 75 -4.96 -0.04 8.53
CA VAL A 75 -3.60 -0.18 9.09
C VAL A 75 -2.58 0.54 8.21
N GLY A 76 -2.70 0.46 6.89
CA GLY A 76 -1.83 1.18 5.95
C GLY A 76 -1.97 2.70 6.09
N SER A 77 -3.18 3.21 6.26
CA SER A 77 -3.43 4.62 6.57
C SER A 77 -2.85 5.03 7.92
N LEU A 78 -3.04 4.21 8.95
CA LEU A 78 -2.53 4.45 10.30
C LEU A 78 -1.00 4.47 10.35
N LEU A 79 -0.34 3.47 9.75
CA LEU A 79 1.11 3.41 9.68
C LEU A 79 1.68 4.58 8.87
N THR A 80 1.03 4.95 7.78
CA THR A 80 1.42 6.13 7.00
C THR A 80 1.30 7.41 7.84
N TYR A 81 0.21 7.57 8.59
CA TYR A 81 0.04 8.70 9.51
C TYR A 81 1.12 8.75 10.60
N LEU A 82 1.52 7.60 11.14
CA LEU A 82 2.52 7.52 12.20
C LEU A 82 3.95 7.71 11.69
N TRP A 83 4.26 7.28 10.46
CA TRP A 83 5.62 7.26 9.91
C TRP A 83 5.93 8.46 8.99
N VAL A 84 4.93 9.00 8.30
CA VAL A 84 5.13 10.16 7.41
C VAL A 84 5.10 11.45 8.23
N GLU A 85 6.28 11.86 8.67
CA GLU A 85 6.51 13.20 9.19
C GLU A 85 6.56 14.20 8.02
N LEU A 86 5.78 15.28 8.07
CA LEU A 86 5.92 16.36 7.08
C LEU A 86 7.18 17.19 7.40
N PRO A 87 8.04 17.48 6.40
CA PRO A 87 9.15 18.39 6.59
C PRO A 87 8.61 19.81 6.81
N THR A 88 8.71 20.31 8.04
CA THR A 88 8.47 21.72 8.36
C THR A 88 9.77 22.51 8.18
N GLY A 89 9.67 23.72 7.61
CA GLY A 89 10.79 24.66 7.47
C GLY A 89 11.33 25.21 8.79
N ALA A 90 10.76 24.82 9.94
CA ALA A 90 11.19 25.20 11.27
C ALA A 90 11.77 23.96 12.00
N ARG A 91 12.99 24.10 12.53
CA ARG A 91 13.70 23.05 13.26
C ARG A 91 12.86 22.57 14.46
N GLY A 92 12.44 21.30 14.45
CA GLY A 92 12.20 20.53 15.68
C GLY A 92 10.76 20.14 16.02
N GLU A 93 9.72 20.71 15.40
CA GLU A 93 8.33 20.35 15.73
C GLU A 93 7.80 19.25 14.81
N ARG A 94 7.68 18.03 15.38
CA ARG A 94 6.96 16.89 14.76
C ARG A 94 5.46 17.17 14.74
N ARG A 95 4.94 17.75 13.65
CA ARG A 95 3.48 17.87 13.44
C ARG A 95 2.97 16.72 12.56
N ARG A 96 2.19 15.82 13.16
CA ARG A 96 1.41 14.81 12.45
C ARG A 96 0.19 15.50 11.82
N SER A 97 -0.02 15.36 10.52
CA SER A 97 -1.17 15.96 9.83
C SER A 97 -2.10 14.88 9.30
N GLY A 98 -3.42 15.14 9.32
CA GLY A 98 -4.41 14.23 8.74
C GLY A 98 -4.16 13.93 7.26
N TRP A 99 -3.45 14.81 6.55
CA TRP A 99 -3.00 14.60 5.17
C TRP A 99 -2.10 13.37 5.00
N ALA A 100 -1.27 13.04 5.99
CA ALA A 100 -0.47 11.82 5.96
C ALA A 100 -1.35 10.55 5.97
N ALA A 101 -2.46 10.57 6.72
CA ALA A 101 -3.42 9.47 6.71
C ALA A 101 -4.12 9.33 5.35
N MET A 102 -4.51 10.44 4.72
CA MET A 102 -5.11 10.43 3.38
C MET A 102 -4.15 9.88 2.31
N LEU A 103 -2.86 10.20 2.39
CA LEU A 103 -1.86 9.61 1.48
C LEU A 103 -1.82 8.08 1.61
N GLY A 104 -1.90 7.56 2.84
CA GLY A 104 -1.98 6.13 3.09
C GLY A 104 -3.26 5.52 2.51
N LEU A 105 -4.41 6.16 2.70
CA LEU A 105 -5.69 5.73 2.17
C LEU A 105 -5.67 5.62 0.64
N PHE A 106 -5.17 6.65 -0.05
CA PHE A 106 -5.08 6.65 -1.51
C PHE A 106 -4.06 5.64 -2.05
N ALA A 107 -2.99 5.38 -1.31
CA ALA A 107 -2.04 4.32 -1.67
C ALA A 107 -2.62 2.91 -1.45
N ALA A 108 -3.42 2.72 -0.40
CA ALA A 108 -3.96 1.40 -0.04
C ALA A 108 -4.80 0.76 -1.15
N LEU A 109 -5.72 1.52 -1.77
CA LEU A 109 -6.67 0.99 -2.76
C LEU A 109 -5.98 0.32 -3.99
N PRO A 110 -5.10 1.00 -4.74
CA PRO A 110 -4.42 0.38 -5.87
C PRO A 110 -3.49 -0.75 -5.42
N ILE A 111 -2.83 -0.61 -4.27
CA ILE A 111 -1.95 -1.66 -3.73
C ILE A 111 -2.73 -2.93 -3.38
N CYS A 112 -3.90 -2.79 -2.73
CA CYS A 112 -4.80 -3.91 -2.45
C CYS A 112 -5.17 -4.65 -3.73
N TYR A 113 -5.64 -3.92 -4.74
CA TYR A 113 -6.03 -4.50 -6.01
C TYR A 113 -4.87 -5.26 -6.67
N LEU A 114 -3.72 -4.61 -6.83
CA LEU A 114 -2.55 -5.22 -7.47
C LEU A 114 -2.06 -6.44 -6.69
N THR A 115 -2.04 -6.37 -5.35
CA THR A 115 -1.63 -7.50 -4.51
C THR A 115 -2.56 -8.68 -4.68
N LEU A 116 -3.88 -8.47 -4.66
CA LEU A 116 -4.87 -9.54 -4.88
C LEU A 116 -4.74 -10.14 -6.28
N VAL A 117 -4.55 -9.31 -7.31
CA VAL A 117 -4.31 -9.77 -8.68
C VAL A 117 -3.06 -10.64 -8.75
N VAL A 118 -1.93 -10.16 -8.23
CA VAL A 118 -0.67 -10.92 -8.21
C VAL A 118 -0.86 -12.23 -7.46
N ILE A 119 -1.43 -12.20 -6.27
CA ILE A 119 -1.58 -13.38 -5.42
C ILE A 119 -2.51 -14.42 -6.06
N PHE A 120 -3.68 -14.02 -6.54
CA PHE A 120 -4.69 -14.98 -7.01
C PHE A 120 -4.58 -15.34 -8.47
N GLN A 121 -4.07 -14.44 -9.32
CA GLN A 121 -3.96 -14.69 -10.76
C GLN A 121 -2.57 -15.15 -11.17
N LEU A 122 -1.52 -14.81 -10.41
CA LEU A 122 -0.15 -15.22 -10.73
C LEU A 122 0.38 -16.27 -9.76
N VAL A 123 0.28 -16.05 -8.44
CA VAL A 123 0.90 -16.94 -7.45
C VAL A 123 0.08 -18.20 -7.21
N ARG A 124 -1.22 -18.08 -6.93
CA ARG A 124 -2.09 -19.22 -6.64
C ARG A 124 -2.05 -20.30 -7.74
N PRO A 125 -2.16 -20.00 -9.05
CA PRO A 125 -2.10 -21.02 -10.09
C PRO A 125 -0.78 -21.80 -10.13
N LEU A 126 0.31 -21.20 -9.63
CA LEU A 126 1.62 -21.86 -9.54
C LEU A 126 1.74 -22.79 -8.32
N LEU A 127 0.87 -22.65 -7.32
CA LEU A 127 0.90 -23.39 -6.06
C LEU A 127 -0.11 -24.55 -5.99
N GLY A 128 -0.96 -24.69 -7.01
CA GLY A 128 -2.04 -25.69 -7.09
C GLY A 128 -3.25 -25.29 -6.25
#